data_AF-A0A1I1KWP2-F1
#
_entry.id   AF-A0A1I1KWP2-F1
#
_cell.length_a   1.000
_cell.length_b   1.000
_cell.length_c   1.000
_cell.angle_alpha   90.00
_cell.angle_beta   90.00
_cell.angle_gamma   90.00
#
_symmetry.space_group_name_H-M   'P 1'
#
loop_
_entity.id
_entity.type
_entity.pdbx_description
1 polymer ?
#
loop_
_entity_poly.entity_id
_entity_poly.type
_entity_poly.pdbx_seq_one_letter_code
_entity_poly.pdbx_strand_id
1 'polypeptide(L)'
;MQSYDEYQKHIRYKYGYYSFEIITFLTLFNYFLSALYDFQWAETKELEIIVIIFIANIYSLIMFSYRGAYLAKWQSPKRYSIIYFVFGIAIMTLSFFLSSPLVSNGRITSSILLFLIGLVLIRISCTYLVTRFVVDKLNSNDIGGR
;
A
#
# COMPACT_ATOMS: atom_id res chain seq x y z
N MET A 1 0.16 24.07 -15.26
CA MET A 1 0.49 23.45 -13.96
C MET A 1 -0.77 23.21 -13.14
N GLN A 2 -1.65 24.21 -12.99
CA GLN A 2 -2.87 24.13 -12.19
C GLN A 2 -3.80 22.93 -12.50
N SER A 3 -4.06 22.59 -13.77
CA SER A 3 -4.95 21.47 -14.11
C SER A 3 -4.39 20.08 -13.74
N TYR A 4 -3.06 19.90 -13.79
CA TYR A 4 -2.42 18.65 -13.42
C TYR A 4 -2.45 18.44 -11.91
N ASP A 5 -2.21 19.51 -11.14
CA ASP A 5 -2.26 19.47 -9.68
C ASP A 5 -3.70 19.24 -9.18
N GLU A 6 -4.70 19.85 -9.83
CA GLU A 6 -6.12 19.60 -9.56
C GLU A 6 -6.52 18.15 -9.87
N TYR A 7 -6.05 17.58 -10.97
CA TYR A 7 -6.26 16.17 -11.28
C TYR A 7 -5.64 15.26 -10.20
N GLN A 8 -4.38 15.49 -9.81
CA GLN A 8 -3.73 14.69 -8.77
C GLN A 8 -4.48 14.79 -7.43
N LYS A 9 -4.92 16.01 -7.07
CA LYS A 9 -5.75 16.25 -5.87
C LYS A 9 -7.04 15.45 -5.95
N HIS A 10 -7.79 15.54 -7.05
CA HIS A 10 -9.04 14.81 -7.24
C HIS A 10 -8.85 13.29 -7.11
N ILE A 11 -7.83 12.73 -7.75
CA ILE A 11 -7.49 11.31 -7.67
C ILE A 11 -7.17 10.91 -6.22
N ARG A 12 -6.39 11.71 -5.50
CA ARG A 12 -6.05 11.45 -4.09
C ARG A 12 -7.29 11.42 -3.20
N TYR A 13 -8.21 12.37 -3.37
CA TYR A 13 -9.48 12.36 -2.64
C TYR A 13 -10.33 11.16 -3.01
N LYS A 14 -10.48 10.83 -4.30
CA LYS A 14 -11.32 9.73 -4.77
C LYS A 14 -10.89 8.39 -4.19
N TYR A 15 -9.62 8.02 -4.32
CA TYR A 15 -9.16 6.72 -3.79
C TYR A 15 -8.87 6.75 -2.29
N GLY A 16 -8.63 7.93 -1.70
CA GLY A 16 -8.62 8.11 -0.26
C GLY A 16 -9.99 7.83 0.36
N TYR A 17 -11.07 8.30 -0.29
CA TYR A 17 -12.44 7.99 0.10
C TYR A 17 -12.74 6.50 0.00
N TYR A 18 -12.39 5.83 -1.10
CA TYR A 18 -12.55 4.38 -1.22
C TYR A 18 -11.73 3.61 -0.18
N SER A 19 -10.51 4.06 0.16
CA SER A 19 -9.76 3.47 1.29
C SER A 19 -10.49 3.63 2.62
N PHE A 20 -11.13 4.78 2.87
CA PHE A 20 -11.93 4.99 4.06
C PHE A 20 -13.16 4.06 4.11
N GLU A 21 -13.82 3.85 2.97
CA GLU A 21 -14.90 2.86 2.85
C GLU A 21 -14.40 1.44 3.14
N ILE A 22 -13.23 1.06 2.62
CA ILE A 22 -12.60 -0.25 2.89
C ILE A 22 -12.34 -0.41 4.39
N ILE A 23 -11.75 0.59 5.06
CA ILE A 23 -11.53 0.54 6.51
C ILE A 23 -12.87 0.36 7.23
N THR A 24 -13.85 1.19 6.91
CA THR A 24 -15.16 1.17 7.56
C THR A 24 -15.82 -0.20 7.41
N PHE A 25 -15.87 -0.73 6.20
CA PHE A 25 -16.47 -2.03 5.91
C PHE A 25 -15.73 -3.17 6.62
N LEU A 26 -14.40 -3.22 6.52
CA LEU A 26 -13.60 -4.28 7.14
C LEU A 26 -13.63 -4.20 8.67
N THR A 27 -13.61 -3.01 9.25
CA THR A 27 -13.72 -2.84 10.70
C THR A 27 -15.10 -3.27 11.21
N LEU A 28 -16.19 -2.91 10.52
CA LEU A 28 -17.53 -3.38 10.87
C LEU A 28 -17.63 -4.90 10.73
N PHE A 29 -17.12 -5.46 9.64
CA PHE A 29 -17.09 -6.91 9.45
C PHE A 29 -16.29 -7.62 10.55
N ASN A 30 -15.11 -7.09 10.92
CA ASN A 30 -14.29 -7.61 12.01
C ASN A 30 -15.01 -7.53 13.36
N TYR A 31 -15.73 -6.42 13.61
CA TYR A 31 -16.54 -6.27 14.80
C TYR A 31 -17.66 -7.32 14.86
N PHE A 32 -18.40 -7.55 13.78
CA PHE A 32 -19.44 -8.58 13.74
C PHE A 32 -18.88 -9.99 13.94
N LEU A 33 -17.73 -10.31 13.34
CA LEU A 33 -17.05 -11.59 13.58
C LEU A 33 -16.69 -11.76 15.06
N SER A 34 -16.17 -10.72 15.69
CA SER A 34 -15.83 -10.74 17.11
C SER A 34 -17.06 -10.83 18.00
N ALA A 35 -18.15 -10.14 17.66
CA ALA A 35 -19.34 -10.05 18.50
C ALA A 35 -20.23 -11.31 18.41
N LEU A 36 -20.33 -11.92 17.23
CA LEU A 36 -21.23 -13.06 16.99
C LEU A 36 -20.56 -14.41 17.17
N TYR A 37 -19.25 -14.51 16.89
CA TYR A 37 -18.53 -15.78 16.85
C TYR A 37 -17.34 -15.84 17.82
N ASP A 38 -17.11 -14.78 18.62
CA ASP A 38 -15.90 -14.61 19.44
C ASP A 38 -14.60 -14.86 18.63
N PHE A 39 -14.65 -14.49 17.35
CA PHE A 39 -13.57 -14.79 16.42
C PHE A 39 -12.45 -13.77 16.56
N GLN A 40 -11.22 -14.26 16.66
CA GLN A 40 -10.01 -13.44 16.70
C GLN A 40 -8.93 -14.10 15.83
N TRP A 41 -8.53 -13.42 14.75
CA TRP A 41 -7.59 -13.93 13.76
C TRP A 41 -6.18 -13.35 13.89
N ALA A 42 -6.00 -12.29 14.67
CA ALA A 42 -4.68 -11.80 15.04
C ALA A 42 -4.37 -12.05 16.52
N GLU A 43 -3.11 -11.91 16.91
CA GLU A 43 -2.64 -12.07 18.28
C GLU A 43 -3.36 -11.15 19.27
N THR A 44 -3.66 -9.90 18.85
CA THR A 44 -4.44 -8.93 19.63
C THR A 44 -5.48 -8.23 18.76
N LYS A 45 -6.49 -7.62 19.39
CA LYS A 45 -7.55 -6.88 18.67
C LYS A 45 -7.03 -5.61 18.01
N GLU A 46 -6.03 -4.97 18.61
CA GLU A 46 -5.35 -3.81 18.04
C GLU A 46 -4.62 -4.19 16.75
N LEU A 47 -4.01 -5.38 16.72
CA LEU A 47 -3.30 -5.87 15.53
C LEU A 47 -4.26 -6.11 14.36
N GLU A 48 -5.47 -6.62 14.60
CA GLU A 48 -6.51 -6.77 13.56
C GLU A 48 -6.82 -5.42 12.91
N ILE A 49 -7.01 -4.38 13.73
CA ILE A 49 -7.31 -3.02 13.26
C ILE A 49 -6.12 -2.45 12.47
N ILE A 50 -4.90 -2.60 12.97
CA ILE A 50 -3.70 -2.11 12.27
C ILE A 50 -3.57 -2.77 10.90
N VAL A 51 -3.75 -4.09 10.80
CA VAL A 51 -3.67 -4.82 9.53
C VAL A 51 -4.77 -4.38 8.56
N ILE A 52 -6.00 -4.14 9.03
CA ILE A 52 -7.10 -3.59 8.22
C ILE A 52 -6.72 -2.21 7.64
N ILE A 53 -6.15 -1.32 8.47
CA ILE A 53 -5.67 -0.02 8.02
C ILE A 53 -4.58 -0.17 6.97
N PHE A 54 -3.65 -1.12 7.16
CA PHE A 54 -2.60 -1.41 6.18
C PHE A 54 -3.17 -1.85 4.83
N ILE A 55 -4.19 -2.72 4.81
CA ILE A 55 -4.86 -3.16 3.56
C ILE A 55 -5.41 -1.96 2.79
N ALA A 56 -6.17 -1.09 3.47
CA ALA A 56 -6.74 0.10 2.85
C ALA A 56 -5.67 1.11 2.39
N ASN A 57 -4.59 1.24 3.16
CA ASN A 57 -3.46 2.10 2.79
C ASN A 57 -2.75 1.58 1.54
N ILE A 58 -2.46 0.28 1.48
CA ILE A 58 -1.86 -0.36 0.30
C ILE A 58 -2.77 -0.16 -0.93
N TYR A 59 -4.08 -0.32 -0.78
CA TYR A 59 -5.03 -0.07 -1.87
C TYR A 59 -4.94 1.36 -2.42
N SER A 60 -5.07 2.40 -1.59
CA SER A 60 -5.01 3.80 -2.07
C SER A 60 -3.67 4.09 -2.71
N LEU A 61 -2.58 3.63 -2.09
CA LEU A 61 -1.24 3.79 -2.62
C LEU A 61 -1.11 3.16 -4.02
N ILE A 62 -1.56 1.92 -4.23
CA ILE A 62 -1.54 1.28 -5.55
C ILE A 62 -2.33 2.11 -6.56
N MET A 63 -3.54 2.58 -6.20
CA MET A 63 -4.37 3.37 -7.10
C MET A 63 -3.77 4.74 -7.43
N PHE A 64 -3.11 5.40 -6.46
CA PHE A 64 -2.38 6.65 -6.71
C PHE A 64 -1.22 6.44 -7.69
N SER A 65 -0.51 5.32 -7.59
CA SER A 65 0.57 4.95 -8.52
C SER A 65 0.04 4.69 -9.92
N TYR A 66 -0.99 3.84 -10.03
CA TYR A 66 -1.57 3.45 -11.31
C TYR A 66 -2.16 4.64 -12.07
N ARG A 67 -2.73 5.62 -11.36
CA ARG A 67 -3.31 6.84 -11.95
C ARG A 67 -2.32 7.99 -12.10
N GLY A 68 -1.03 7.78 -11.81
CA GLY A 68 0.02 8.80 -11.96
C GLY A 68 -0.09 9.98 -10.99
N ALA A 69 -0.80 9.83 -9.87
CA ALA A 69 -0.99 10.87 -8.85
C ALA A 69 -0.04 10.74 -7.65
N TYR A 70 0.87 9.75 -7.68
CA TYR A 70 1.78 9.47 -6.59
C TYR A 70 3.08 10.30 -6.63
N LEU A 71 3.77 10.35 -7.77
CA LEU A 71 5.03 11.07 -7.90
C LEU A 71 4.82 12.50 -8.40
N ALA A 72 5.54 13.45 -7.81
CA ALA A 72 5.63 14.79 -8.36
C ALA A 72 6.66 14.84 -9.50
N LYS A 73 6.44 15.69 -10.51
CA LYS A 73 7.29 15.75 -11.73
C LYS A 73 8.76 16.08 -11.46
N TRP A 74 9.09 16.68 -10.32
CA TRP A 74 10.46 17.10 -9.95
C TRP A 74 11.25 16.06 -9.14
N GLN A 75 10.63 14.96 -8.73
CA GLN A 75 11.34 13.93 -7.95
C GLN A 75 12.16 13.03 -8.88
N SER A 76 13.41 12.71 -8.50
CA SER A 76 14.29 11.79 -9.24
C SER A 76 14.03 10.34 -8.82
N PRO A 77 13.02 9.65 -9.41
CA PRO A 77 12.43 8.50 -8.75
C PRO A 77 13.30 7.24 -8.88
N LYS A 78 14.30 7.26 -9.79
CA LYS A 78 15.25 6.16 -10.01
C LYS A 78 16.13 5.84 -8.79
N ARG A 79 16.71 6.86 -8.14
CA ARG A 79 17.63 6.62 -6.99
C ARG A 79 16.85 6.15 -5.77
N TYR A 80 15.75 6.82 -5.46
CA TYR A 80 14.87 6.44 -4.35
C TYR A 80 14.29 5.04 -4.53
N SER A 81 13.88 4.67 -5.74
CA SER A 81 13.35 3.33 -6.04
C SER A 81 14.33 2.22 -5.64
N ILE A 82 15.63 2.37 -5.89
CA ILE A 82 16.61 1.32 -5.56
C ILE A 82 16.79 1.23 -4.04
N ILE A 83 16.95 2.37 -3.37
CA ILE A 83 17.14 2.44 -1.92
C ILE A 83 15.95 1.82 -1.19
N TYR A 84 14.72 2.21 -1.53
CA TYR A 84 13.51 1.68 -0.91
C TYR A 84 13.29 0.21 -1.21
N PHE A 85 13.76 -0.29 -2.36
CA PHE A 85 13.64 -1.71 -2.70
C PHE A 85 14.54 -2.55 -1.80
N VAL A 86 15.83 -2.20 -1.73
CA VAL A 86 16.81 -2.90 -0.90
C VAL A 86 16.42 -2.82 0.57
N PHE A 87 16.04 -1.64 1.05
CA PHE A 87 15.64 -1.43 2.43
C PHE A 87 14.33 -2.17 2.77
N GLY A 88 13.37 -2.19 1.84
CA GLY A 88 12.13 -2.94 1.98
C GLY A 88 12.35 -4.46 2.07
N ILE A 89 13.23 -5.01 1.23
CA ILE A 89 13.62 -6.43 1.29
C ILE A 89 14.34 -6.73 2.61
N ALA A 90 15.25 -5.86 3.06
CA ALA A 90 15.96 -6.05 4.32
C ALA A 90 14.97 -6.10 5.51
N ILE A 91 14.01 -5.17 5.56
CA ILE A 91 12.98 -5.13 6.60
C ILE A 91 12.04 -6.36 6.53
N MET A 92 11.59 -6.75 5.33
CA MET A 92 10.79 -7.97 5.16
C MET A 92 11.55 -9.21 5.60
N THR A 93 12.83 -9.31 5.25
CA THR A 93 13.67 -10.44 5.64
C THR A 93 13.82 -10.49 7.16
N LEU A 94 13.99 -9.32 7.81
CA LEU A 94 14.06 -9.22 9.26
C LEU A 94 12.82 -9.81 9.95
N SER A 95 11.61 -9.67 9.37
CA SER A 95 10.38 -10.21 9.96
C SER A 95 10.40 -11.73 10.13
N PHE A 96 11.21 -12.46 9.35
CA PHE A 96 11.37 -13.91 9.48
C PHE A 96 12.39 -14.32 10.55
N PHE A 97 13.29 -13.41 10.93
CA PHE A 97 14.34 -13.65 11.93
C PHE A 97 13.95 -13.21 13.35
N LEU A 98 12.81 -12.53 13.51
CA LEU A 98 12.26 -12.26 14.84
C LEU A 98 11.83 -13.54 15.54
N SER A 99 11.89 -13.51 16.87
CA SER A 99 11.59 -14.65 17.74
C SER A 99 10.17 -15.19 17.60
N SER A 100 9.24 -14.45 16.99
CA SER A 100 7.86 -14.87 16.75
C SER A 100 7.61 -15.10 15.26
N PRO A 101 7.10 -16.29 14.85
CA PRO A 101 6.77 -16.55 13.45
C PRO A 101 5.59 -15.68 13.01
N LEU A 102 5.47 -15.39 11.71
CA LEU A 102 4.38 -14.55 11.16
C LEU A 102 2.98 -15.05 11.51
N VAL A 103 2.82 -16.37 11.61
CA VAL A 103 1.58 -17.03 12.02
C VAL A 103 1.93 -18.01 13.14
N SER A 104 1.19 -17.94 14.24
CA SER A 104 1.30 -18.85 15.37
C SER A 104 -0.09 -19.25 15.82
N ASN A 105 -0.33 -20.56 16.01
CA ASN A 105 -1.61 -21.10 16.45
C ASN A 105 -2.81 -20.63 15.59
N GLY A 106 -2.63 -20.53 14.28
CA GLY A 106 -3.67 -20.06 13.35
C GLY A 106 -3.97 -18.57 13.41
N ARG A 107 -3.22 -17.79 14.21
CA ARG A 107 -3.35 -16.33 14.32
C ARG A 107 -2.14 -15.62 13.75
N ILE A 108 -2.38 -14.44 13.19
CA ILE A 108 -1.32 -13.55 12.72
C ILE A 108 -0.65 -12.87 13.93
N THR A 109 0.67 -12.91 14.00
CA THR A 109 1.45 -12.32 15.09
C THR A 109 1.92 -10.90 14.77
N SER A 110 2.38 -10.19 15.79
CA SER A 110 2.96 -8.84 15.64
C SER A 110 4.12 -8.75 14.63
N SER A 111 4.83 -9.85 14.34
CA SER A 111 5.89 -9.90 13.32
C SER A 111 5.40 -9.50 11.92
N ILE A 112 4.10 -9.64 11.63
CA ILE A 112 3.49 -9.21 10.36
C ILE A 112 3.68 -7.72 10.09
N LEU A 113 3.81 -6.89 11.13
CA LEU A 113 3.93 -5.44 10.96
C LEU A 113 5.20 -5.07 10.21
N LEU A 114 6.32 -5.71 10.54
CA LEU A 114 7.59 -5.49 9.84
C LEU A 114 7.51 -5.98 8.40
N PHE A 115 6.86 -7.13 8.18
CA PHE A 115 6.60 -7.63 6.83
C PHE A 115 5.78 -6.62 6.00
N LEU A 116 4.69 -6.08 6.55
CA LEU A 116 3.83 -5.08 5.91
C LEU A 116 4.57 -3.75 5.65
N ILE A 117 5.39 -3.29 6.59
CA ILE A 117 6.23 -2.09 6.41
C ILE A 117 7.19 -2.28 5.24
N GLY A 118 7.89 -3.42 5.20
CA GLY A 118 8.80 -3.71 4.10
C GLY A 118 8.08 -3.82 2.75
N LEU A 119 6.86 -4.37 2.70
CA LEU A 119 6.01 -4.36 1.50
C LEU A 119 5.67 -2.94 1.02
N VAL A 120 5.31 -2.04 1.94
CA VAL A 120 5.02 -0.63 1.60
C VAL A 120 6.25 0.03 0.97
N LEU A 121 7.45 -0.25 1.49
CA LEU A 121 8.70 0.28 0.94
C LEU A 121 9.01 -0.28 -0.44
N ILE A 122 8.90 -1.59 -0.64
CA ILE A 122 9.08 -2.23 -1.96
C ILE A 122 8.09 -1.64 -2.98
N ARG A 123 6.86 -1.36 -2.57
CA ARG A 123 5.85 -0.75 -3.45
C ARG A 123 6.26 0.63 -3.96
N ILE A 124 7.03 1.43 -3.20
CA ILE A 124 7.57 2.72 -3.71
C ILE A 124 8.42 2.47 -4.95
N SER A 125 9.22 1.40 -4.93
CA SER A 125 10.05 0.97 -6.06
C SER A 125 9.22 0.45 -7.22
N CYS A 126 8.19 -0.37 -6.95
CA CYS A 126 7.26 -0.84 -7.98
C CYS A 126 6.53 0.32 -8.66
N THR A 127 6.17 1.35 -7.89
CA THR A 127 5.49 2.55 -8.43
C THR A 127 6.33 3.26 -9.48
N TYR A 128 7.64 3.36 -9.28
CA TYR A 128 8.54 3.93 -10.29
C TYR A 128 8.51 3.10 -11.59
N LEU A 129 8.57 1.78 -11.48
CA LEU A 129 8.51 0.89 -12.66
C LEU A 129 7.18 1.03 -13.39
N VAL A 130 6.06 1.03 -12.66
CA VAL A 130 4.71 1.19 -13.25
C VAL A 130 4.60 2.52 -13.99
N THR A 131 5.00 3.63 -13.38
CA THR A 131 4.97 4.94 -14.04
C THR A 131 5.82 4.94 -15.30
N ARG A 132 7.04 4.41 -15.23
CA ARG A 132 7.98 4.42 -16.36
C ARG A 132 7.56 3.51 -17.52
N PHE A 133 6.98 2.36 -17.25
CA PHE A 133 6.62 1.39 -18.30
C PHE A 133 5.20 1.55 -18.81
N VAL A 134 4.26 1.99 -17.97
CA VAL A 134 2.85 2.09 -18.32
C VAL A 134 2.49 3.53 -18.68
N VAL A 135 2.76 4.48 -17.79
CA VAL A 135 2.30 5.87 -17.96
C VAL A 135 3.09 6.58 -19.06
N ASP A 136 4.42 6.47 -19.06
CA ASP A 136 5.24 7.13 -20.08
C ASP A 136 5.01 6.54 -21.48
N LYS A 137 4.75 5.22 -21.57
CA LYS A 137 4.47 4.53 -22.83
C LYS A 137 3.10 4.88 -23.41
N LEU A 138 2.08 5.05 -22.56
CA LEU A 138 0.77 5.51 -22.99
C LEU A 138 0.83 6.95 -23.53
N ASN A 139 1.55 7.84 -22.83
CA ASN A 139 1.72 9.22 -23.27
C ASN A 139 2.55 9.35 -24.56
N SER A 140 3.55 8.49 -24.79
CA SER A 140 4.32 8.51 -26.03
C SER A 140 3.52 8.02 -27.24
N ASN A 141 2.60 7.07 -27.03
CA ASN A 141 1.75 6.55 -28.10
C ASN A 141 0.67 7.55 -28.53
N ASP A 142 0.15 8.38 -27.62
CA ASP A 142 -0.80 9.46 -27.95
C ASP A 142 -0.17 10.59 -28.78
N ILE A 143 1.16 10.76 -28.72
CA ILE A 143 1.88 11.81 -29.49
C ILE A 143 2.28 11.31 -30.89
N GLY A 144 2.41 9.99 -31.10
CA GLY A 144 2.76 9.39 -32.39
C GLY A 144 1.57 9.08 -33.31
N GLY A 145 0.34 9.43 -32.90
CA GLY A 145 -0.91 9.13 -33.62
C GLY A 145 -1.60 10.35 -34.23
N ARG A 146 -0.87 11.43 -34.55
CA ARG A 146 -1.37 12.58 -35.30
C ARG A 146 -0.44 12.94 -36.43
#